data_AF-D7FHH0-F1
#
_entry.id   AF-D7FHH0-F1
#
_cell.length_a   1.000
_cell.length_b   1.000
_cell.length_c   1.000
_cell.angle_alpha   90.00
_cell.angle_beta   90.00
_cell.angle_gamma   90.00
#
_symmetry.space_group_name_H-M   'P 1'
#
loop_
_entity.id
_entity.type
_entity.pdbx_description
1 polymer ?
#
loop_
_entity_poly.entity_id
_entity_poly.type
_entity_poly.pdbx_seq_one_letter_code
_entity_poly.pdbx_strand_id
1 'polypeptide(L)'
;MASTNASPITAGTTTCSRESSGSVEGSASLGLDTPAGVYRYLRGRWGLEKTIDYKAGGMAGTWRGVATFSPKQQQACDGSNTKEEGEQNHDGDGQDEMDHSSLLFLRYREQGTFRVNGEGAGFEAGQRLVYDCSGPVVRVHFVDDPKKPDALRFFHELDFQTASPYETTAGAGTGGEAGGTGVAAAGASFAPPPPRAEFEHLCVRDMYRGKVEVAGPNEFKTSWHVTGPQKDGRINATFKRRLSQEDD
;
A
#
# COMPACT_ATOMS: atom_id res chain seq x y z
N MET A 1 -11.92 13.88 70.99
CA MET A 1 -12.11 13.59 69.54
C MET A 1 -10.92 12.75 69.11
N ALA A 2 -10.98 11.43 69.33
CA ALA A 2 -11.02 10.39 68.27
C ALA A 2 -9.85 10.57 67.28
N SER A 3 -8.67 9.95 67.43
CA SER A 3 -8.32 8.52 67.41
C SER A 3 -8.83 7.77 66.18
N THR A 4 -7.93 7.51 65.21
CA THR A 4 -7.90 6.24 64.47
C THR A 4 -6.53 6.04 63.80
N ASN A 5 -5.86 5.00 64.26
CA ASN A 5 -4.79 4.27 63.58
C ASN A 5 -5.30 3.61 62.28
N ALA A 6 -4.42 3.45 61.30
CA ALA A 6 -4.53 2.36 60.33
C ALA A 6 -3.13 1.91 59.87
N SER A 7 -2.81 0.66 60.22
CA SER A 7 -1.66 -0.13 59.78
C SER A 7 -1.93 -0.80 58.42
N PRO A 8 -0.92 -1.41 57.77
CA PRO A 8 -0.88 -1.60 56.32
C PRO A 8 -1.62 -2.85 55.83
N ILE A 9 -2.11 -2.77 54.59
CA ILE A 9 -2.73 -3.89 53.89
C ILE A 9 -1.63 -4.71 53.21
N THR A 10 -1.53 -5.96 53.62
CA THR A 10 -0.68 -7.02 53.08
C THR A 10 -0.95 -7.23 51.58
N ALA A 11 0.07 -7.03 50.74
CA ALA A 11 0.03 -7.42 49.34
C ALA A 11 0.16 -8.95 49.22
N GLY A 12 -0.92 -9.62 48.84
CA GLY A 12 -0.91 -11.02 48.46
C GLY A 12 -0.33 -11.17 47.05
N THR A 13 0.85 -11.75 46.94
CA THR A 13 1.44 -12.19 45.66
C THR A 13 0.69 -13.43 45.19
N THR A 14 -0.28 -13.27 44.28
CA THR A 14 -0.88 -14.39 43.55
C THR A 14 -0.11 -14.59 42.25
N THR A 15 0.84 -15.52 42.29
CA THR A 15 1.53 -16.04 41.11
C THR A 15 0.58 -16.96 40.35
N CYS A 16 -0.08 -16.47 39.30
CA CYS A 16 -0.76 -17.32 38.33
C CYS A 16 0.23 -17.74 37.24
N SER A 17 0.93 -18.84 37.48
CA SER A 17 1.55 -19.63 36.42
C SER A 17 0.44 -20.38 35.68
N ARG A 18 0.23 -20.04 34.41
CA ARG A 18 -0.40 -20.97 33.46
C ARG A 18 0.25 -20.79 32.10
N GLU A 19 1.08 -21.76 31.78
CA GLU A 19 1.53 -22.09 30.45
C GLU A 19 0.30 -22.25 29.54
N SER A 20 0.24 -21.46 28.48
CA SER A 20 -0.43 -21.87 27.24
C SER A 20 0.45 -21.47 26.08
N SER A 21 1.41 -22.34 25.77
CA SER A 21 2.04 -22.46 24.47
C SER A 21 1.00 -22.93 23.44
N GLY A 22 0.07 -22.04 23.12
CA GLY A 22 -0.76 -22.14 21.93
C GLY A 22 -0.02 -21.44 20.80
N SER A 23 0.73 -22.18 19.99
CA SER A 23 1.17 -21.70 18.68
C SER A 23 -0.07 -21.43 17.83
N VAL A 24 -0.54 -20.19 17.82
CA VAL A 24 -1.44 -19.69 16.78
C VAL A 24 -0.56 -19.23 15.62
N GLU A 25 0.01 -20.18 14.89
CA GLU A 25 0.57 -19.92 13.56
C GLU A 25 -0.58 -19.84 12.54
N GLY A 26 -1.47 -18.87 12.75
CA GLY A 26 -2.39 -18.41 11.72
C GLY A 26 -1.77 -17.18 11.09
N SER A 27 -1.07 -17.35 9.96
CA SER A 27 -0.68 -16.21 9.12
C SER A 27 -1.96 -15.52 8.67
N ALA A 28 -2.36 -14.47 9.39
CA ALA A 28 -3.54 -13.70 9.04
C ALA A 28 -3.29 -13.05 7.67
N SER A 29 -4.09 -13.44 6.68
CA SER A 29 -4.06 -12.82 5.35
C SER A 29 -4.20 -11.31 5.50
N LEU A 30 -3.34 -10.54 4.81
CA LEU A 30 -3.42 -9.08 4.76
C LEU A 30 -4.66 -8.60 3.98
N GLY A 31 -5.41 -9.50 3.34
CA GLY A 31 -6.66 -9.21 2.62
C GLY A 31 -6.45 -8.41 1.33
N LEU A 32 -5.24 -8.42 0.77
CA LEU A 32 -4.85 -7.63 -0.41
C LEU A 32 -5.48 -8.10 -1.72
N ASP A 33 -6.16 -9.25 -1.69
CA ASP A 33 -7.01 -9.77 -2.76
C ASP A 33 -8.32 -9.00 -2.91
N THR A 34 -8.63 -8.09 -1.97
CA THR A 34 -9.82 -7.24 -2.02
C THR A 34 -9.45 -5.76 -2.07
N PRO A 35 -10.24 -4.92 -2.76
CA PRO A 35 -9.98 -3.48 -2.83
C PRO A 35 -10.00 -2.83 -1.44
N ALA A 36 -10.93 -3.26 -0.58
CA ALA A 36 -11.03 -2.81 0.80
C ALA A 36 -9.80 -3.20 1.65
N GLY A 37 -9.20 -4.36 1.41
CA GLY A 37 -7.98 -4.76 2.10
C GLY A 37 -6.76 -3.96 1.65
N VAL A 38 -6.60 -3.68 0.35
CA VAL A 38 -5.54 -2.78 -0.15
C VAL A 38 -5.70 -1.37 0.43
N TYR A 39 -6.93 -0.84 0.44
CA TYR A 39 -7.24 0.44 1.08
C TYR A 39 -6.81 0.47 2.56
N ARG A 40 -7.24 -0.53 3.34
CA ARG A 40 -6.89 -0.64 4.77
C ARG A 40 -5.38 -0.77 4.98
N TYR A 41 -4.72 -1.56 4.14
CA TYR A 41 -3.29 -1.77 4.21
C TYR A 41 -2.53 -0.46 3.98
N LEU A 42 -2.79 0.25 2.89
CA LEU A 42 -2.03 1.46 2.52
C LEU A 42 -2.28 2.64 3.46
N ARG A 43 -3.49 2.77 4.02
CA ARG A 43 -3.88 3.89 4.88
C ARG A 43 -2.90 4.10 6.04
N GLY A 44 -2.62 5.37 6.33
CA GLY A 44 -1.78 5.80 7.44
C GLY A 44 -0.46 6.43 7.00
N ARG A 45 0.50 6.48 7.92
CA ARG A 45 1.77 7.20 7.78
C ARG A 45 2.92 6.21 7.68
N TRP A 46 3.85 6.48 6.78
CA TRP A 46 4.96 5.60 6.42
C TRP A 46 6.27 6.37 6.40
N GLY A 47 7.31 5.86 7.06
CA GLY A 47 8.68 6.27 6.79
C GLY A 47 9.06 5.76 5.40
N LEU A 48 9.67 6.62 4.60
CA LEU A 48 10.02 6.32 3.22
C LEU A 48 11.50 6.59 3.01
N GLU A 49 12.18 5.58 2.48
CA GLU A 49 13.54 5.69 1.94
C GLU A 49 13.47 5.34 0.46
N LYS A 50 14.07 6.17 -0.39
CA LYS A 50 14.06 5.98 -1.84
C LYS A 50 15.44 6.21 -2.41
N THR A 51 15.88 5.34 -3.32
CA THR A 51 17.09 5.51 -4.11
C THR A 51 16.71 5.75 -5.56
N ILE A 52 17.39 6.69 -6.19
CA ILE A 52 17.25 6.98 -7.61
C ILE A 52 18.64 6.82 -8.22
N ASP A 53 18.73 6.05 -9.30
CA ASP A 53 19.96 5.82 -10.03
C ASP A 53 19.65 5.88 -11.53
N TYR A 54 19.75 7.10 -12.09
CA TYR A 54 19.58 7.32 -13.52
C TYR A 54 20.93 7.45 -14.21
N LYS A 55 21.12 6.67 -15.27
CA LYS A 55 22.27 6.74 -16.17
C LYS A 55 22.14 7.87 -17.20
N ALA A 56 20.92 8.13 -17.66
CA ALA A 56 20.62 9.16 -18.64
C ALA A 56 19.59 10.17 -18.10
N GLY A 57 19.82 11.46 -18.39
CA GLY A 57 18.89 12.57 -18.20
C GLY A 57 18.29 12.73 -16.80
N GLY A 58 18.97 12.19 -15.79
CA GLY A 58 18.45 12.13 -14.44
C GLY A 58 19.52 12.32 -13.38
N MET A 59 19.05 12.24 -12.14
CA MET A 59 19.81 12.44 -10.92
C MET A 59 20.03 11.09 -10.24
N ALA A 60 21.22 10.89 -9.67
CA ALA A 60 21.48 9.76 -8.78
C ALA A 60 21.54 10.27 -7.34
N GLY A 61 20.89 9.59 -6.42
CA GLY A 61 20.82 10.05 -5.04
C GLY A 61 19.89 9.25 -4.15
N THR A 62 19.75 9.73 -2.93
CA THR A 62 18.88 9.13 -1.91
C THR A 62 17.89 10.14 -1.38
N TRP A 63 16.70 9.66 -1.10
CA TRP A 63 15.61 10.44 -0.53
C TRP A 63 15.17 9.80 0.78
N ARG A 64 14.93 10.64 1.79
CA ARG A 64 14.38 10.21 3.08
C ARG A 64 13.24 11.14 3.49
N GLY A 65 12.16 10.56 4.00
CA GLY A 65 11.01 11.35 4.40
C GLY A 65 9.83 10.50 4.84
N VAL A 66 8.63 11.03 4.59
CA VAL A 66 7.36 10.46 5.01
C VAL A 66 6.39 10.43 3.84
N ALA A 67 5.70 9.30 3.72
CA ALA A 67 4.52 9.15 2.87
C ALA A 67 3.26 9.03 3.74
N THR A 68 2.17 9.69 3.34
CA THR A 68 0.89 9.62 4.03
C THR A 68 -0.21 9.25 3.05
N PHE A 69 -0.99 8.23 3.40
CA PHE A 69 -2.21 7.82 2.72
C PHE A 69 -3.40 8.18 3.61
N SER A 70 -4.16 9.19 3.20
CA SER A 70 -5.30 9.71 3.96
C SER A 70 -6.60 9.51 3.18
N PRO A 71 -7.73 9.17 3.81
CA PRO A 71 -9.00 9.10 3.11
C PRO A 71 -9.28 10.41 2.38
N LYS A 72 -9.64 10.33 1.10
CA LYS A 72 -10.16 11.49 0.37
C LYS A 72 -11.64 11.57 0.70
N GLN A 73 -12.05 12.56 1.50
CA GLN A 73 -13.47 12.90 1.56
C GLN A 73 -13.89 13.27 0.14
N GLN A 74 -14.81 12.50 -0.43
CA GLN A 74 -15.50 12.93 -1.62
C GLN A 74 -16.16 14.24 -1.24
N GLN A 75 -15.76 15.32 -1.90
CA GLN A 75 -16.45 16.60 -1.74
C GLN A 75 -17.91 16.27 -2.03
N ALA A 76 -18.76 16.32 -0.99
CA ALA A 76 -20.18 16.11 -1.16
C ALA A 76 -20.54 16.98 -2.37
N CYS A 77 -21.08 16.35 -3.41
CA CYS A 77 -21.60 17.11 -4.53
C CYS A 77 -22.62 18.05 -3.88
N ASP A 78 -22.23 19.32 -3.81
CA ASP A 78 -23.06 20.37 -3.25
C ASP A 78 -24.30 20.32 -4.14
N GLY A 79 -25.39 19.81 -3.57
CA GLY A 79 -26.56 19.40 -4.32
C GLY A 79 -26.91 20.54 -5.24
N SER A 80 -26.73 20.33 -6.54
CA SER A 80 -27.34 21.19 -7.53
C SER A 80 -28.83 21.04 -7.29
N ASN A 81 -29.37 21.95 -6.50
CA ASN A 81 -30.79 22.18 -6.33
C ASN A 81 -31.33 22.57 -7.69
N THR A 82 -31.57 21.58 -8.56
CA THR A 82 -32.65 21.66 -9.53
C THR A 82 -33.91 21.62 -8.70
N LYS A 83 -34.38 22.79 -8.29
CA LYS A 83 -35.78 23.00 -7.93
C LYS A 83 -36.61 22.63 -9.15
N GLU A 84 -36.97 21.36 -9.29
CA GLU A 84 -38.23 21.02 -9.92
C GLU A 84 -39.28 21.09 -8.81
N GLU A 85 -40.05 22.18 -8.81
CA GLU A 85 -41.29 22.26 -8.03
C GLU A 85 -42.24 21.19 -8.56
N GLY A 86 -42.29 20.06 -7.86
CA GLY A 86 -43.27 19.01 -8.03
C GLY A 86 -43.53 18.37 -6.68
N GLU A 87 -44.62 18.77 -6.03
CA GLU A 87 -45.18 18.08 -4.87
C GLU A 87 -45.33 16.59 -5.13
N GLN A 88 -44.70 15.74 -4.31
CA GLN A 88 -45.29 14.45 -3.97
C GLN A 88 -44.68 13.84 -2.71
N ASN A 89 -45.59 13.52 -1.79
CA ASN A 89 -45.36 12.88 -0.50
C ASN A 89 -44.76 11.47 -0.66
N HIS A 90 -43.72 11.16 0.10
CA HIS A 90 -43.45 9.80 0.53
C HIS A 90 -42.77 9.77 1.90
N ASP A 91 -43.53 9.35 2.90
CA ASP A 91 -43.04 8.88 4.19
C ASP A 91 -42.33 7.52 3.95
N GLY A 92 -41.05 7.58 3.63
CA GLY A 92 -40.20 6.41 3.43
C GLY A 92 -39.03 6.45 4.39
N ASP A 93 -39.05 5.54 5.36
CA ASP A 93 -37.97 5.19 6.29
C ASP A 93 -36.74 4.70 5.51
N GLY A 94 -36.02 5.63 4.88
CA GLY A 94 -34.80 5.40 4.16
C GLY A 94 -33.63 5.45 5.12
N GLN A 95 -33.25 4.28 5.65
CA GLN A 95 -31.92 4.14 6.25
C GLN A 95 -30.89 4.57 5.21
N ASP A 96 -30.14 5.62 5.53
CA ASP A 96 -28.93 6.04 4.82
C ASP A 96 -27.94 4.87 4.76
N GLU A 97 -28.10 4.03 3.75
CA GLU A 97 -27.10 3.08 3.30
C GLU A 97 -25.98 3.91 2.68
N MET A 98 -25.15 4.50 3.54
CA MET A 98 -24.00 5.30 3.14
C MET A 98 -23.09 4.39 2.31
N ASP A 99 -23.15 4.57 0.99
CA ASP A 99 -22.46 3.75 0.00
C ASP A 99 -20.97 3.62 0.36
N HIS A 100 -20.60 2.46 0.90
CA HIS A 100 -19.25 2.13 1.31
C HIS A 100 -18.24 2.21 0.16
N SER A 101 -18.69 2.27 -1.10
CA SER A 101 -17.84 2.48 -2.28
C SER A 101 -17.16 3.86 -2.30
N SER A 102 -17.82 4.88 -1.74
CA SER A 102 -17.33 6.27 -1.71
C SER A 102 -16.13 6.48 -0.76
N LEU A 103 -15.86 5.52 0.14
CA LEU A 103 -14.81 5.62 1.15
C LEU A 103 -13.46 5.04 0.71
N LEU A 104 -13.36 4.45 -0.49
CA LEU A 104 -12.19 3.71 -0.95
C LEU A 104 -11.16 4.55 -1.73
N PHE A 105 -11.19 5.87 -1.62
CA PHE A 105 -10.18 6.77 -2.19
C PHE A 105 -9.14 7.19 -1.16
N LEU A 106 -7.85 7.07 -1.49
CA LEU A 106 -6.74 7.56 -0.67
C LEU A 106 -6.01 8.71 -1.39
N ARG A 107 -5.85 9.83 -0.69
CA ARG A 107 -4.91 10.89 -1.05
C ARG A 107 -3.53 10.54 -0.52
N TYR A 108 -2.59 10.46 -1.44
CA TYR A 108 -1.19 10.21 -1.19
C TYR A 108 -0.39 11.51 -1.17
N ARG A 109 0.48 11.65 -0.18
CA ARG A 109 1.45 12.74 -0.10
C ARG A 109 2.81 12.21 0.36
N GLU A 110 3.85 12.43 -0.44
CA GLU A 110 5.25 12.31 -0.05
C GLU A 110 5.84 13.67 0.28
N GLN A 111 6.66 13.72 1.32
CA GLN A 111 7.52 14.86 1.64
C GLN A 111 8.81 14.38 2.29
N GLY A 112 9.94 14.97 1.90
CA GLY A 112 11.24 14.65 2.46
C GLY A 112 12.38 15.32 1.70
N THR A 113 13.60 15.00 2.11
CA THR A 113 14.81 15.59 1.56
C THR A 113 15.46 14.63 0.58
N PHE A 114 15.75 15.11 -0.63
CA PHE A 114 16.59 14.44 -1.61
C PHE A 114 18.04 14.88 -1.46
N ARG A 115 18.99 13.96 -1.52
CA ARG A 115 20.43 14.21 -1.57
C ARG A 115 21.01 13.61 -2.83
N VAL A 116 21.60 14.46 -3.66
CA VAL A 116 22.30 14.07 -4.89
C VAL A 116 23.66 13.47 -4.51
N ASN A 117 24.05 12.39 -5.19
CA ASN A 117 25.36 11.80 -4.99
C ASN A 117 26.46 12.81 -5.36
N GLY A 118 27.43 13.00 -4.45
CA GLY A 118 28.55 13.93 -4.66
C GLY A 118 28.25 15.39 -4.34
N GLU A 119 27.01 15.74 -3.97
CA GLU A 119 26.65 17.11 -3.54
C GLU A 119 26.41 17.17 -2.02
N GLY A 120 26.77 18.30 -1.41
CA GLY A 120 26.76 18.44 0.05
C GLY A 120 25.39 18.80 0.66
N ALA A 121 24.56 19.55 -0.05
CA ALA A 121 23.25 19.98 0.44
C ALA A 121 22.14 19.17 -0.23
N GLY A 122 21.18 18.68 0.58
CA GLY A 122 19.93 18.14 0.05
C GLY A 122 18.91 19.23 -0.23
N PHE A 123 17.87 18.91 -0.98
CA PHE A 123 16.73 19.79 -1.22
C PHE A 123 15.41 19.10 -0.89
N GLU A 124 14.40 19.88 -0.48
CA GLU A 124 13.06 19.37 -0.20
C GLU A 124 12.34 18.97 -1.48
N ALA A 125 11.75 17.79 -1.49
CA ALA A 125 10.99 17.25 -2.61
C ALA A 125 9.74 16.51 -2.12
N GLY A 126 8.71 16.47 -2.94
CA GLY A 126 7.47 15.77 -2.62
C GLY A 126 6.63 15.45 -3.84
N GLN A 127 5.68 14.53 -3.65
CA GLN A 127 4.76 14.06 -4.68
C GLN A 127 3.35 13.95 -4.09
N ARG A 128 2.34 14.12 -4.93
CA ARG A 128 0.93 13.94 -4.56
C ARG A 128 0.23 13.07 -5.60
N LEU A 129 -0.49 12.04 -5.13
CA LEU A 129 -1.24 11.10 -5.96
C LEU A 129 -2.61 10.81 -5.33
N VAL A 130 -3.53 10.23 -6.10
CA VAL A 130 -4.79 9.65 -5.64
C VAL A 130 -4.77 8.17 -5.97
N TYR A 131 -5.12 7.33 -5.01
CA TYR A 131 -5.33 5.90 -5.17
C TYR A 131 -6.83 5.65 -5.07
N ASP A 132 -7.44 5.20 -6.16
CA ASP A 132 -8.81 4.72 -6.23
C ASP A 132 -8.80 3.21 -5.98
N CYS A 133 -9.21 2.81 -4.78
CA CYS A 133 -9.34 1.42 -4.38
C CYS A 133 -10.79 0.94 -4.46
N SER A 134 -11.66 1.56 -5.27
CA SER A 134 -13.07 1.16 -5.40
C SER A 134 -13.28 -0.05 -6.30
N GLY A 135 -12.37 -0.29 -7.25
CA GLY A 135 -12.41 -1.40 -8.19
C GLY A 135 -11.48 -2.57 -7.83
N PRO A 136 -11.56 -3.69 -8.55
CA PRO A 136 -10.71 -4.88 -8.33
C PRO A 136 -9.21 -4.60 -8.50
N VAL A 137 -8.88 -3.57 -9.29
CA VAL A 137 -7.52 -3.02 -9.42
C VAL A 137 -7.49 -1.62 -8.82
N VAL A 138 -6.40 -1.29 -8.14
CA VAL A 138 -6.22 0.06 -7.58
C VAL A 138 -5.69 0.97 -8.67
N ARG A 139 -6.45 2.01 -9.02
CA ARG A 139 -6.03 3.01 -10.01
C ARG A 139 -5.31 4.16 -9.33
N VAL A 140 -4.13 4.50 -9.84
CA VAL A 140 -3.30 5.58 -9.30
C VAL A 140 -3.33 6.75 -10.27
N HIS A 141 -3.58 7.94 -9.75
CA HIS A 141 -3.71 9.18 -10.50
C HIS A 141 -2.80 10.28 -9.94
N PHE A 142 -2.32 11.18 -10.80
CA PHE A 142 -1.71 12.43 -10.34
C PHE A 142 -2.75 13.38 -9.75
N VAL A 143 -2.43 14.03 -8.63
CA VAL A 143 -3.29 15.03 -7.98
C VAL A 143 -3.26 16.36 -8.73
N ASP A 144 -4.44 16.96 -8.89
CA ASP A 144 -4.74 18.38 -9.14
C ASP A 144 -3.74 19.14 -10.03
N ASP A 145 -3.73 18.80 -11.32
CA ASP A 145 -3.51 19.83 -12.33
C ASP A 145 -4.86 20.17 -12.97
N PRO A 146 -5.51 21.28 -12.60
CA PRO A 146 -6.80 21.68 -13.19
C PRO A 146 -6.70 21.92 -14.70
N LYS A 147 -5.48 22.01 -15.26
CA LYS A 147 -5.23 22.15 -16.69
C LYS A 147 -5.05 20.81 -17.41
N LYS A 148 -4.88 19.70 -16.67
CA LYS A 148 -4.82 18.37 -17.28
C LYS A 148 -6.21 17.74 -17.35
N PRO A 149 -6.71 17.38 -18.54
CA PRO A 149 -7.94 16.61 -18.66
C PRO A 149 -7.81 15.28 -17.91
N ASP A 150 -8.91 14.76 -17.39
CA ASP A 150 -8.92 13.57 -16.52
C ASP A 150 -8.24 12.35 -17.16
N ALA A 151 -8.35 12.20 -18.48
CA ALA A 151 -7.68 11.15 -19.25
C ALA A 151 -6.14 11.18 -19.14
N LEU A 152 -5.52 12.33 -18.81
CA LEU A 152 -4.08 12.49 -18.64
C LEU A 152 -3.63 12.47 -17.17
N ARG A 153 -4.56 12.24 -16.24
CA ARG A 153 -4.26 12.13 -14.81
C ARG A 153 -3.95 10.69 -14.40
N PHE A 154 -4.36 9.71 -15.20
CA PHE A 154 -4.04 8.30 -14.98
C PHE A 154 -2.53 8.06 -14.99
N PHE A 155 -2.05 7.30 -14.01
CA PHE A 155 -0.65 6.92 -13.87
C PHE A 155 -0.49 5.41 -14.10
N HIS A 156 -0.92 4.56 -13.17
CA HIS A 156 -0.85 3.11 -13.33
C HIS A 156 -1.94 2.40 -12.53
N GLU A 157 -2.09 1.09 -12.76
CA GLU A 157 -2.95 0.21 -11.99
C GLU A 157 -2.10 -0.72 -11.12
N LEU A 158 -2.60 -1.04 -9.92
CA LEU A 158 -2.04 -2.08 -9.07
C LEU A 158 -3.05 -3.22 -8.97
N ASP A 159 -2.67 -4.36 -9.53
CA ASP A 159 -3.43 -5.60 -9.43
C ASP A 159 -2.69 -6.57 -8.49
N PHE A 160 -3.25 -6.79 -7.31
CA PHE A 160 -2.74 -7.74 -6.33
C PHE A 160 -3.39 -9.13 -6.45
N GLN A 161 -4.41 -9.30 -7.31
CA GLN A 161 -5.13 -10.55 -7.50
C GLN A 161 -4.41 -11.48 -8.49
N THR A 162 -3.84 -10.93 -9.56
CA THR A 162 -3.13 -11.70 -10.59
C THR A 162 -1.73 -12.13 -10.19
N ALA A 163 -1.20 -11.64 -9.07
CA ALA A 163 0.05 -12.12 -8.47
C ALA A 163 -0.09 -13.49 -7.79
N SER A 164 -0.83 -14.39 -8.43
CA SER A 164 -0.95 -15.78 -8.02
C SER A 164 0.46 -16.41 -7.96
N PRO A 165 0.80 -17.07 -6.85
CA PRO A 165 2.11 -17.69 -6.65
C PRO A 165 2.40 -18.88 -7.58
N TYR A 166 1.46 -19.26 -8.45
CA TYR A 166 1.52 -20.45 -9.29
C TYR A 166 1.30 -20.15 -10.78
N GLU A 167 2.08 -19.25 -11.38
CA GLU A 167 2.45 -19.49 -12.78
C GLU A 167 3.60 -20.50 -12.82
N THR A 168 3.28 -21.74 -12.44
CA THR A 168 4.13 -22.88 -12.77
C THR A 168 4.16 -22.94 -14.28
N THR A 169 5.35 -22.76 -14.84
CA THR A 169 5.64 -23.11 -16.22
C THR A 169 5.36 -24.61 -16.35
N ALA A 170 4.14 -24.96 -16.73
CA ALA A 170 3.82 -26.31 -17.16
C ALA A 170 4.53 -26.51 -18.49
N GLY A 171 5.83 -26.81 -18.42
CA GLY A 171 6.60 -27.28 -19.54
C GLY A 171 5.88 -28.50 -20.10
N ALA A 172 5.39 -28.37 -21.33
CA ALA A 172 4.86 -29.47 -22.12
C ALA A 172 5.96 -30.54 -22.26
N GLY A 173 5.95 -31.52 -21.35
CA GLY A 173 6.74 -32.73 -21.47
C GLY A 173 6.08 -33.64 -22.49
N THR A 174 6.58 -33.62 -23.72
CA THR A 174 6.34 -34.69 -24.70
C THR A 174 6.94 -35.99 -24.18
N GLY A 175 6.14 -37.07 -24.25
CA GLY A 175 6.40 -38.35 -23.59
C GLY A 175 7.72 -39.03 -23.91
N GLY A 176 8.20 -39.78 -22.92
CA GLY A 176 9.30 -40.72 -23.01
C GLY A 176 9.26 -41.64 -21.79
N GLU A 177 8.86 -42.89 -22.01
CA GLU A 177 8.70 -43.94 -21.00
C GLU A 177 10.04 -44.49 -20.47
N ALA A 178 9.95 -44.99 -19.24
CA ALA A 178 10.76 -46.04 -18.61
C ALA A 178 12.07 -45.68 -17.87
N GLY A 179 12.03 -45.91 -16.55
CA GLY A 179 13.15 -46.46 -15.77
C GLY A 179 13.97 -45.45 -14.97
N GLY A 180 13.58 -45.17 -13.73
CA GLY A 180 14.38 -44.33 -12.83
C GLY A 180 13.99 -44.41 -11.37
N THR A 181 14.89 -44.98 -10.57
CA THR A 181 15.00 -44.94 -9.10
C THR A 181 14.36 -43.74 -8.41
N GLY A 182 13.51 -44.02 -7.41
CA GLY A 182 12.88 -43.02 -6.56
C GLY A 182 13.92 -42.21 -5.77
N VAL A 183 14.09 -40.96 -6.17
CA VAL A 183 14.72 -39.93 -5.33
C VAL A 183 13.62 -39.33 -4.47
N ALA A 184 13.76 -39.44 -3.15
CA ALA A 184 12.87 -38.81 -2.19
C ALA A 184 12.89 -37.29 -2.42
N ALA A 185 11.76 -36.74 -2.85
CA ALA A 185 11.58 -35.30 -2.93
C ALA A 185 11.65 -34.73 -1.50
N ALA A 186 12.75 -34.08 -1.18
CA ALA A 186 12.88 -33.28 0.02
C ALA A 186 11.74 -32.26 0.02
N GLY A 187 10.84 -32.38 0.99
CA GLY A 187 9.71 -31.48 1.21
C GLY A 187 10.17 -30.09 1.62
N ALA A 188 10.74 -29.33 0.68
CA ALA A 188 10.94 -27.91 0.86
C ALA A 188 9.56 -27.28 1.05
N SER A 189 9.31 -26.82 2.26
CA SER A 189 8.20 -25.92 2.55
C SER A 189 8.44 -24.64 1.77
N PHE A 190 7.85 -24.55 0.58
CA PHE A 190 7.80 -23.31 -0.16
C PHE A 190 6.71 -22.47 0.48
N ALA A 191 7.10 -21.60 1.41
CA ALA A 191 6.24 -20.50 1.80
C ALA A 191 5.81 -19.76 0.51
N PRO A 192 4.52 -19.43 0.35
CA PRO A 192 4.08 -18.70 -0.82
C PRO A 192 4.86 -17.38 -0.92
N PRO A 193 5.23 -16.93 -2.13
CA PRO A 193 5.86 -15.64 -2.31
C PRO A 193 4.97 -14.52 -1.74
N PRO A 194 5.57 -13.41 -1.29
CA PRO A 194 4.82 -12.28 -0.76
C PRO A 194 3.86 -11.71 -1.82
N PRO A 195 2.70 -11.14 -1.41
CA PRO A 195 1.81 -10.44 -2.32
C PRO A 195 2.56 -9.33 -3.08
N ARG A 196 2.34 -9.26 -4.39
CA ARG A 196 2.98 -8.29 -5.28
C ARG A 196 2.02 -7.75 -6.34
N ALA A 197 2.39 -6.68 -7.00
CA ALA A 197 1.71 -6.16 -8.19
C ALA A 197 2.78 -5.65 -9.17
N GLU A 198 2.59 -5.89 -10.46
CA GLU A 198 3.47 -5.39 -11.53
C GLU A 198 2.65 -4.56 -12.52
N PHE A 199 3.26 -3.52 -13.08
CA PHE A 199 2.54 -2.56 -13.92
C PHE A 199 3.50 -1.79 -14.81
N GLU A 200 2.96 -1.27 -15.92
CA GLU A 200 3.69 -0.42 -16.85
C GLU A 200 3.01 0.94 -16.98
N HIS A 201 3.81 1.97 -17.25
CA HIS A 201 3.33 3.31 -17.52
C HIS A 201 4.23 3.99 -18.55
N LEU A 202 3.63 4.50 -19.62
CA LEU A 202 4.33 5.36 -20.56
C LEU A 202 4.29 6.81 -20.08
N CYS A 203 5.43 7.31 -19.60
CA CYS A 203 5.58 8.70 -19.19
C CYS A 203 6.24 9.48 -20.32
N VAL A 204 5.44 10.21 -21.10
CA VAL A 204 5.90 10.98 -22.27
C VAL A 204 6.56 10.06 -23.31
N ARG A 205 7.89 9.89 -23.28
CA ARG A 205 8.65 9.01 -24.20
C ARG A 205 9.40 7.88 -23.47
N ASP A 206 9.32 7.83 -22.16
CA ASP A 206 10.03 6.84 -21.35
C ASP A 206 9.05 5.78 -20.86
N MET A 207 9.45 4.51 -20.96
CA MET A 207 8.69 3.40 -20.42
C MET A 207 9.10 3.16 -18.97
N TYR A 208 8.13 3.19 -18.07
CA TYR A 208 8.29 2.86 -16.66
C TYR A 208 7.68 1.48 -16.40
N ARG A 209 8.47 0.56 -15.86
CA ARG A 209 8.01 -0.74 -15.38
C ARG A 209 8.14 -0.76 -13.87
N GLY A 210 7.02 -0.87 -13.18
CA GLY A 210 6.94 -0.81 -11.74
C GLY A 210 6.54 -2.14 -11.12
N LYS A 211 6.96 -2.34 -9.87
CA LYS A 211 6.57 -3.45 -9.02
C LYS A 211 6.31 -2.95 -7.62
N VAL A 212 5.29 -3.49 -6.95
CA VAL A 212 5.04 -3.34 -5.52
C VAL A 212 5.18 -4.72 -4.87
N GLU A 213 5.87 -4.81 -3.74
CA GLU A 213 6.00 -6.05 -2.95
C GLU A 213 5.65 -5.78 -1.50
N VAL A 214 4.70 -6.54 -0.95
CA VAL A 214 4.32 -6.44 0.46
C VAL A 214 5.19 -7.38 1.29
N ALA A 215 6.21 -6.81 1.92
CA ALA A 215 7.17 -7.54 2.74
C ALA A 215 6.61 -7.93 4.13
N GLY A 216 5.52 -7.28 4.57
CA GLY A 216 4.81 -7.60 5.80
C GLY A 216 3.70 -6.60 6.12
N PRO A 217 3.03 -6.72 7.29
CA PRO A 217 1.92 -5.85 7.70
C PRO A 217 2.30 -4.36 7.81
N ASN A 218 3.60 -4.11 8.05
CA ASN A 218 4.16 -2.79 8.30
C ASN A 218 5.26 -2.42 7.31
N GLU A 219 5.44 -3.17 6.22
CA GLU A 219 6.46 -2.87 5.22
C GLU A 219 6.01 -3.29 3.81
N PHE A 220 6.17 -2.37 2.86
CA PHE A 220 6.14 -2.69 1.44
C PHE A 220 7.26 -1.96 0.69
N LYS A 221 7.57 -2.46 -0.50
CA LYS A 221 8.62 -1.92 -1.36
C LYS A 221 8.04 -1.62 -2.72
N THR A 222 8.60 -0.62 -3.39
CA THR A 222 8.35 -0.38 -4.80
C THR A 222 9.66 -0.34 -5.56
N SER A 223 9.71 -0.97 -6.73
CA SER A 223 10.84 -0.84 -7.65
C SER A 223 10.35 -0.40 -9.02
N TRP A 224 11.13 0.45 -9.67
CA TRP A 224 10.86 0.95 -11.00
C TRP A 224 12.11 0.78 -11.86
N HIS A 225 11.92 0.25 -13.06
CA HIS A 225 12.89 0.30 -14.12
C HIS A 225 12.37 1.24 -15.20
N VAL A 226 13.14 2.27 -15.50
CA VAL A 226 12.80 3.31 -16.47
C VAL A 226 13.73 3.17 -17.65
N THR A 227 13.16 3.07 -18.86
CA THR A 227 13.92 2.96 -20.10
C THR A 227 13.36 3.93 -21.13
N GLY A 228 14.18 4.83 -21.64
CA GLY A 228 13.75 5.78 -22.65
C GLY A 228 14.81 6.83 -23.01
N PRO A 229 14.51 7.69 -24.00
CA PRO A 229 15.44 8.71 -24.46
C PRO A 229 15.62 9.87 -23.48
N GLN A 230 14.70 10.09 -22.53
CA GLN A 230 14.85 11.14 -21.52
C GLN A 230 15.41 10.58 -20.21
N LYS A 231 14.98 9.40 -19.79
CA LYS A 231 15.48 8.74 -18.58
C LYS A 231 15.78 7.27 -18.82
N ASP A 232 16.89 6.84 -18.25
CA ASP A 232 17.28 5.43 -18.20
C ASP A 232 17.85 5.11 -16.82
N GLY A 233 17.28 4.14 -16.11
CA GLY A 233 17.76 3.75 -14.78
C GLY A 233 16.69 3.19 -13.86
N ARG A 234 16.92 3.31 -12.54
CA ARG A 234 16.09 2.66 -11.52
C ARG A 234 15.67 3.59 -10.40
N ILE A 235 14.49 3.33 -9.86
CA ILE A 235 14.02 3.91 -8.59
C ILE A 235 13.61 2.76 -7.68
N ASN A 236 14.12 2.73 -6.45
CA ASN A 236 13.67 1.79 -5.44
C ASN A 236 13.19 2.56 -4.22
N ALA A 237 12.12 2.11 -3.59
CA ALA A 237 11.62 2.69 -2.36
C ALA A 237 11.19 1.61 -1.36
N THR A 238 11.46 1.87 -0.09
CA THR A 238 10.99 1.07 1.04
C THR A 238 10.10 1.94 1.90
N PHE A 239 8.90 1.45 2.19
CA PHE A 239 7.91 2.08 3.04
C PHE A 239 7.78 1.26 4.32
N LYS A 240 7.99 1.89 5.47
CA LYS A 240 7.81 1.27 6.80
C LYS A 240 6.75 2.02 7.57
N ARG A 241 5.72 1.32 8.07
CA ARG A 241 4.62 1.94 8.80
C ARG A 241 5.15 2.66 10.04
N ARG A 242 4.71 3.90 10.26
CA ARG A 242 4.93 4.63 11.51
C ARG A 242 3.74 4.39 12.42
N LEU A 243 3.90 3.54 13.41
CA LEU A 243 2.88 3.20 14.41
C LEU A 243 2.79 4.35 15.44
N SER A 244 2.12 5.44 15.07
CA SER A 244 1.88 6.64 15.92
C SER A 244 3.12 7.39 16.42
N GLN A 245 2.90 8.66 16.78
CA GLN A 245 3.88 9.76 16.87
C GLN A 245 4.57 9.86 18.22
N GLU A 246 5.89 10.08 18.22
CA GLU A 246 6.42 11.18 19.04
C GLU A 246 5.87 12.46 18.41
N ASP A 247 4.97 13.13 19.12
CA ASP A 247 4.66 14.54 18.84
C ASP A 247 5.96 15.32 19.13
N ASP A 248 6.52 15.96 18.10
CA ASP A 248 7.54 17.02 18.26
C ASP A 248 6.94 18.20 19.03
#